data_AF-A0AAP6RKF4-F1
#
_entry.id   AF-A0AAP6RKF4-F1
#
_cell.length_a   1.000
_cell.length_b   1.000
_cell.length_c   1.000
_cell.angle_alpha   90.00
_cell.angle_beta   90.00
_cell.angle_gamma   90.00
#
_symmetry.space_group_name_H-M   'P 1'
#
loop_
_entity.id
_entity.type
_entity.pdbx_description
1 polymer ?
#
loop_
_entity_poly.entity_id
_entity_poly.type
_entity_poly.pdbx_seq_one_letter_code
_entity_poly.pdbx_strand_id
1 'polypeptide(L)'
;QENPKTVTIRKTGVPKGNINVAKIKEQYDERYKPVIDYQFSEYQVKYDAQIEFNTARNHIEYADIRMNECIRNNVEMDIHWRIWRIQ
;
A
#
# COMPACT_ATOMS: atom_id res chain seq x y z
N GLN A 1 -1.70 -12.87 -22.40
CA GLN A 1 -2.48 -12.68 -23.64
C GLN A 1 -2.66 -11.19 -23.79
N GLU A 2 -1.95 -10.53 -24.70
CA GLU A 2 -2.12 -9.08 -24.93
C GLU A 2 -3.42 -8.86 -25.70
N ASN A 3 -4.32 -8.07 -25.13
CA ASN A 3 -5.49 -7.55 -25.83
C ASN A 3 -5.12 -6.14 -26.31
N PRO A 4 -5.18 -5.81 -27.61
CA PRO A 4 -4.70 -4.53 -28.15
C PRO A 4 -5.38 -3.26 -27.59
N LYS A 5 -6.39 -3.41 -26.71
CA LYS A 5 -7.11 -2.32 -26.04
C LYS A 5 -6.69 -2.10 -24.59
N THR A 6 -5.94 -3.00 -23.98
CA THR A 6 -5.54 -2.87 -22.56
C THR A 6 -4.03 -2.87 -22.40
N VAL A 7 -3.55 -2.06 -21.45
CA VAL A 7 -2.14 -1.99 -21.05
C VAL A 7 -2.05 -2.31 -19.56
N THR A 8 -1.09 -3.16 -19.20
CA THR A 8 -0.81 -3.47 -17.80
C THR A 8 0.35 -2.62 -17.31
N ILE A 9 0.10 -1.86 -16.25
CA ILE A 9 1.09 -1.03 -15.58
C ILE A 9 1.36 -1.67 -14.23
N ARG A 10 2.64 -1.92 -13.93
CA ARG A 10 3.06 -2.33 -12.58
C ARG A 10 3.96 -1.27 -11.97
N LYS A 11 3.69 -0.94 -10.70
CA LYS A 11 4.47 0.02 -9.93
C LYS A 11 4.70 -0.53 -8.53
N THR A 12 5.98 -0.73 -8.21
CA THR A 12 6.42 -1.16 -6.89
C THR A 12 7.34 -0.10 -6.28
N GLY A 13 7.33 0.04 -4.97
CA GLY A 13 8.35 0.81 -4.29
C GLY A 13 7.94 1.34 -2.93
N VAL A 14 8.66 2.35 -2.47
CA VAL A 14 8.38 3.10 -1.25
C VAL A 14 7.65 4.39 -1.64
N PRO A 15 6.55 4.77 -0.97
CA PRO A 15 5.91 6.07 -1.18
C PRO A 15 6.93 7.21 -1.07
N LYS A 16 6.97 8.07 -2.09
CA LYS A 16 7.81 9.28 -2.08
C LYS A 16 6.97 10.43 -1.51
N GLY A 17 7.47 11.07 -0.47
CA GLY A 17 6.78 12.17 0.21
C GLY A 17 7.34 12.39 1.60
N ASN A 18 6.91 13.45 2.26
CA ASN A 18 7.34 13.74 3.62
C ASN A 18 6.53 12.88 4.60
N ILE A 19 7.06 11.72 4.97
CA ILE A 19 6.45 10.82 5.94
C ILE A 19 6.79 11.34 7.35
N ASN A 20 5.77 11.74 8.11
CA ASN A 20 5.98 12.22 9.48
C ASN A 20 6.12 11.05 10.46
N VAL A 21 7.33 10.49 10.53
CA VAL A 21 7.67 9.37 11.41
C VAL A 21 7.45 9.72 12.90
N ALA A 22 7.64 10.98 13.30
CA ALA A 22 7.41 11.40 14.67
C ALA A 22 5.93 11.25 15.08
N LYS A 23 5.00 11.64 14.20
CA LYS A 23 3.56 11.45 14.42
C LYS A 23 3.16 9.97 14.44
N ILE A 24 3.79 9.15 13.61
CA ILE A 24 3.56 7.70 13.60
C ILE A 24 4.03 7.08 14.92
N LYS A 25 5.18 7.51 15.43
CA LYS A 25 5.70 7.08 16.74
C LYS A 25 4.75 7.46 17.87
N GLU A 26 4.25 8.69 17.89
CA GLU A 26 3.27 9.17 18.88
C GLU A 26 2.02 8.26 18.89
N GLN A 27 1.43 8.02 17.71
CA GLN A 27 0.28 7.12 17.59
C GLN A 27 0.58 5.69 18.04
N TYR A 28 1.81 5.21 17.79
CA TYR A 28 2.24 3.89 18.22
C TYR A 28 2.35 3.80 19.74
N ASP A 29 3.01 4.78 20.37
CA ASP A 29 3.21 4.84 21.81
C ASP A 29 1.87 4.96 22.56
N GLU A 30 0.88 5.63 21.97
CA GLU A 30 -0.46 5.75 22.55
C GLU A 30 -1.32 4.49 22.38
N ARG A 31 -1.31 3.87 21.20
CA ARG A 31 -2.27 2.81 20.85
C ARG A 31 -1.74 1.41 21.06
N TYR A 32 -0.48 1.17 20.72
CA TYR A 32 0.07 -0.19 20.67
C TYR A 32 0.97 -0.47 21.86
N LYS A 33 1.89 0.45 22.20
CA LYS A 33 2.85 0.24 23.29
C LYS A 33 2.21 -0.17 24.63
N PRO A 34 1.07 0.38 25.09
CA PRO A 34 0.45 -0.05 26.35
C PRO A 34 -0.09 -1.49 26.32
N VAL A 35 -0.34 -2.02 25.13
CA VAL A 35 -0.93 -3.35 24.92
C VAL A 35 0.14 -4.41 24.65
N ILE A 36 1.20 -4.06 23.91
CA ILE A 36 2.23 -5.02 23.46
C ILE A 36 3.61 -4.83 24.12
N ASP A 37 3.83 -3.71 24.82
CA ASP A 37 5.07 -3.34 25.54
C ASP A 37 6.37 -3.35 24.73
N TYR A 38 6.27 -3.29 23.40
CA TYR A 38 7.44 -3.18 22.51
C TYR A 38 7.76 -1.72 22.21
N GLN A 39 9.05 -1.35 22.28
CA GLN A 39 9.51 -0.01 21.92
C GLN A 39 9.47 0.19 20.42
N PHE A 40 9.09 1.39 19.98
CA PHE A 40 9.15 1.76 18.57
C PHE A 40 10.57 1.59 18.00
N SER A 41 10.67 0.86 16.89
CA SER A 41 11.95 0.51 16.25
C SER A 41 12.19 1.35 15.00
N GLU A 42 11.61 0.95 13.87
CA GLU A 42 11.81 1.51 12.55
C GLU A 42 10.51 1.44 11.78
N TYR A 43 10.06 2.55 11.19
CA TYR A 43 8.91 2.57 10.30
C TYR A 43 9.33 2.25 8.87
N GLN A 44 8.69 1.25 8.28
CA GLN A 44 8.90 0.83 6.90
C GLN A 44 7.56 0.81 6.18
N VAL A 45 7.56 1.25 4.92
CA VAL A 45 6.38 1.20 4.06
C VAL A 45 6.76 0.83 2.64
N LYS A 46 5.97 -0.05 2.03
CA LYS A 46 6.12 -0.44 0.63
C LYS A 46 4.75 -0.64 -0.01
N TYR A 47 4.69 -0.52 -1.33
CA TYR A 47 3.52 -0.85 -2.11
C TYR A 47 3.88 -1.64 -3.37
N ASP A 48 2.93 -2.42 -3.85
CA ASP A 48 2.89 -3.06 -5.16
C ASP A 48 1.51 -2.81 -5.76
N ALA A 49 1.47 -2.17 -6.92
CA ALA A 49 0.26 -1.87 -7.63
C ALA A 49 0.35 -2.43 -9.05
N GLN A 50 -0.63 -3.24 -9.44
CA GLN A 50 -0.85 -3.68 -10.80
C GLN A 50 -2.18 -3.11 -11.28
N ILE A 51 -2.16 -2.38 -12.40
CA ILE A 51 -3.31 -1.71 -12.98
C ILE A 51 -3.45 -2.16 -14.43
N GLU A 52 -4.61 -2.68 -14.80
CA GLU A 52 -5.00 -2.90 -16.19
C GLU A 52 -5.85 -1.73 -16.65
N PHE A 53 -5.34 -1.00 -17.63
CA PHE A 53 -5.96 0.20 -18.17
C PHE A 53 -6.41 0.00 -19.60
N ASN A 54 -7.68 0.31 -19.91
CA ASN A 54 -8.21 0.25 -21.25
C ASN A 54 -7.92 1.56 -21.99
N THR A 55 -7.00 1.53 -22.93
CA THR A 55 -6.57 2.71 -23.69
C THR A 55 -7.63 3.18 -24.68
N ALA A 56 -8.52 2.29 -25.15
CA ALA A 56 -9.59 2.65 -26.07
C ALA A 56 -10.78 3.34 -25.36
N ARG A 57 -11.04 2.98 -24.11
CA ARG A 57 -12.15 3.53 -23.30
C ARG A 57 -11.70 4.55 -22.24
N ASN A 58 -10.40 4.69 -22.03
CA ASN A 58 -9.77 5.60 -21.08
C ASN A 58 -10.21 5.37 -19.61
N HIS A 59 -10.27 4.11 -19.18
CA HIS A 59 -10.62 3.75 -17.79
C HIS A 59 -9.81 2.56 -17.27
N ILE A 60 -9.85 2.37 -15.95
CA ILE A 60 -9.30 1.18 -15.28
C ILE A 60 -10.30 0.03 -15.45
N GLU A 61 -9.86 -1.11 -16.00
CA GLU A 61 -10.67 -2.35 -16.02
C GLU A 61 -10.44 -3.15 -14.74
N TYR A 62 -9.20 -3.15 -14.25
CA TYR A 62 -8.80 -3.85 -13.04
C TYR A 62 -7.63 -3.14 -12.32
N ALA A 63 -7.61 -3.20 -11.00
CA ALA A 63 -6.42 -2.90 -10.21
C ALA A 63 -6.28 -3.84 -9.00
N ASP A 64 -5.08 -4.32 -8.74
CA ASP A 64 -4.65 -4.99 -7.49
C ASP A 64 -3.60 -4.10 -6.84
N ILE A 65 -3.89 -3.57 -5.67
CA ILE A 65 -3.01 -2.67 -4.95
C ILE A 65 -2.77 -3.25 -3.56
N ARG A 66 -1.50 -3.46 -3.23
CA ARG A 66 -1.06 -3.88 -1.91
C ARG A 66 -0.14 -2.83 -1.32
N MET A 67 -0.38 -2.50 -0.07
CA MET A 67 0.50 -1.65 0.73
C MET A 67 0.77 -2.37 2.03
N ASN A 68 2.02 -2.36 2.45
CA ASN A 68 2.46 -2.92 3.71
C ASN A 68 3.17 -1.81 4.48
N GLU A 69 2.65 -1.52 5.66
CA GLU A 69 3.24 -0.62 6.64
C GLU A 69 3.67 -1.42 7.86
N CYS A 70 4.88 -1.19 8.36
CA CYS A 70 5.46 -2.00 9.42
C CYS A 70 6.24 -1.12 10.41
N ILE A 71 6.04 -1.38 11.70
CA ILE A 71 7.02 -1.07 12.73
C ILE A 71 7.81 -2.36 12.97
N ARG A 72 9.07 -2.36 12.55
CA ARG A 72 9.91 -3.56 12.45
C ARG A 72 9.87 -4.39 13.75
N ASN A 73 9.48 -5.66 13.64
CA ASN A 73 9.34 -6.63 14.73
C ASN A 73 8.21 -6.37 15.74
N ASN A 74 7.34 -5.39 15.50
CA ASN A 74 6.29 -5.02 16.46
C ASN A 74 4.89 -5.11 15.88
N VAL A 75 4.61 -4.37 14.81
CA VAL A 75 3.28 -4.21 14.22
C VAL A 75 3.41 -4.23 12.70
N GLU A 76 2.59 -5.04 12.03
CA GLU A 76 2.48 -5.09 10.58
C GLU A 76 1.03 -4.82 10.18
N MET A 77 0.86 -3.94 9.19
CA MET A 77 -0.42 -3.58 8.62
C MET A 77 -0.37 -3.85 7.11
N ASP A 78 -1.14 -4.86 6.69
CA ASP A 78 -1.33 -5.21 5.30
C ASP A 78 -2.66 -4.65 4.78
N ILE A 79 -2.55 -3.83 3.75
CA ILE A 79 -3.67 -3.20 3.08
C ILE A 79 -3.75 -3.77 1.67
N HIS A 80 -4.87 -4.39 1.32
CA HIS A 80 -5.08 -4.99 0.00
C HIS A 80 -6.40 -4.53 -0.60
N TRP A 81 -6.31 -3.90 -1.76
CA TRP A 81 -7.42 -3.28 -2.46
C TRP A 81 -7.50 -3.88 -3.85
N ARG A 82 -8.72 -4.28 -4.24
CA ARG A 82 -9.02 -4.71 -5.59
C ARG A 82 -10.13 -3.87 -6.15
N ILE A 83 -9.90 -3.38 -7.37
CA ILE A 83 -10.85 -2.61 -8.14
C ILE A 83 -11.16 -3.44 -9.37
N TRP A 84 -12.43 -3.70 -9.62
CA TRP A 84 -12.90 -4.32 -10.84
C TRP A 84 -14.17 -3.62 -11.29
N ARG A 85 -14.38 -3.61 -12.60
CA ARG A 85 -15.64 -3.14 -13.15
C ARG A 85 -16.75 -4.14 -12.87
N ILE A 86 -17.86 -3.67 -12.31
CA ILE A 86 -19.09 -4.46 -12.20
C ILE A 86 -19.79 -4.41 -13.57
N GLN A 87 -20.27 -5.55 -14.04
CA GLN A 87 -21.01 -5.71 -15.30
C GLN A 87 -22.50 -5.44 -15.09
#